data_AF-A0A349D4Q8-F1
#
_entry.id   AF-A0A349D4Q8-F1
#
_cell.length_a   1.000
_cell.length_b   1.000
_cell.length_c   1.000
_cell.angle_alpha   90.00
_cell.angle_beta   90.00
_cell.angle_gamma   90.00
#
_symmetry.space_group_name_H-M   'P 1'
#
loop_
_entity.id
_entity.type
_entity.pdbx_description
1 polymer ?
#
loop_
_entity_poly.entity_id
_entity_poly.type
_entity_poly.pdbx_seq_one_letter_code
_entity_poly.pdbx_strand_id
1 'polypeptide(L)'
;MNRRASRIDIYNILETVSSSEQVQLQLKSWRAESMRIGFVPTMGALHEGHISLLRKAQEQCQKVIVSIFVNPTQFNDAKDLSNYPRTLERDSRLLEANGLDLLFVPSAKEMYPNGLQKETYEFGSLTVGME
;
A
#
# COMPACT_ATOMS: atom_id res chain seq x y z
N MET A 1 10.11 17.91 17.81
CA MET A 1 11.45 17.81 17.20
C MET A 1 11.33 17.06 15.88
N ASN A 2 11.16 17.79 14.78
CA ASN A 2 10.78 17.28 13.47
C ASN A 2 12.02 16.74 12.74
N ARG A 3 12.29 15.43 12.80
CA ARG A 3 13.52 14.80 12.27
C ARG A 3 13.56 14.68 10.73
N ARG A 4 12.57 15.20 9.99
CA ARG A 4 12.49 15.08 8.53
C ARG A 4 12.88 16.35 7.75
N ALA A 5 13.26 17.44 8.43
CA ALA A 5 13.56 18.72 7.79
C ALA A 5 14.90 18.79 7.03
N SER A 6 15.59 17.67 6.79
CA SER A 6 16.92 17.66 6.17
C SER A 6 17.13 16.54 5.16
N ARG A 7 16.17 16.31 4.27
CA ARG A 7 16.39 15.53 3.03
C ARG A 7 15.67 16.20 1.87
N ILE A 8 16.32 17.22 1.31
CA ILE A 8 16.09 17.60 -0.08
C ILE A 8 17.03 16.70 -0.89
N ASP A 9 16.65 15.43 -1.04
CA ASP A 9 17.32 14.51 -1.96
C ASP A 9 16.67 14.75 -3.33
N ILE A 10 17.33 15.57 -4.13
CA ILE A 10 16.84 16.19 -5.38
C ILE A 10 16.57 15.18 -6.53
N TYR A 11 16.68 13.87 -6.27
CA TYR A 11 16.54 12.79 -7.27
C TYR A 11 16.00 11.46 -6.70
N ASN A 12 15.28 11.45 -5.58
CA ASN A 12 14.71 10.19 -5.10
C ASN A 12 13.49 9.78 -5.95
N ILE A 13 13.75 8.97 -6.98
CA ILE A 13 12.71 8.24 -7.72
C ILE A 13 12.01 7.31 -6.72
N LEU A 14 10.68 7.35 -6.67
CA LEU A 14 9.90 6.43 -5.83
C LEU A 14 10.20 4.98 -6.21
N GLU A 15 10.78 4.22 -5.27
CA GLU A 15 10.99 2.79 -5.45
C GLU A 15 9.63 2.08 -5.51
N THR A 16 9.42 1.32 -6.58
CA THR A 16 8.21 0.53 -6.82
C THR A 16 8.57 -0.94 -6.99
N VAL A 17 7.97 -1.82 -6.19
CA VAL A 17 8.19 -3.26 -6.23
C VAL A 17 6.87 -3.99 -6.48
N SER A 18 6.93 -5.14 -7.15
CA SER A 18 5.75 -5.94 -7.49
C SER A 18 5.74 -7.32 -6.86
N SER A 19 6.81 -7.73 -6.17
CA SER A 19 6.89 -9.01 -5.47
C SER A 19 6.96 -8.84 -3.96
N SER A 20 6.27 -9.72 -3.26
CA SER A 20 6.35 -9.86 -1.81
C SER A 20 7.77 -10.15 -1.35
N GLU A 21 8.59 -10.88 -2.12
CA GLU A 21 9.99 -11.16 -1.79
C GLU A 21 10.81 -9.85 -1.68
N GLN A 22 10.64 -8.94 -2.64
CA GLN A 22 11.32 -7.64 -2.64
C GLN A 22 10.91 -6.81 -1.42
N VAL A 23 9.62 -6.83 -1.06
CA VAL A 23 9.13 -6.19 0.16
C VAL A 23 9.77 -6.83 1.40
N GLN A 24 9.84 -8.17 1.48
CA GLN A 24 10.47 -8.86 2.61
C GLN A 24 11.96 -8.52 2.75
N LEU A 25 12.70 -8.43 1.65
CA LEU A 25 14.10 -8.00 1.64
C LEU A 25 14.24 -6.56 2.17
N GLN A 26 13.40 -5.64 1.69
CA GLN A 26 13.44 -4.25 2.15
C GLN A 26 13.07 -4.12 3.63
N LEU A 27 12.07 -4.86 4.10
CA LEU A 27 11.69 -4.94 5.51
C LEU A 27 12.84 -5.46 6.38
N LYS A 28 13.59 -6.48 5.93
CA LYS A 28 14.77 -6.99 6.66
C LYS A 28 15.83 -5.91 6.82
N SER A 29 16.15 -5.17 5.75
CA SER A 29 17.09 -4.05 5.79
C SER A 29 16.65 -2.97 6.78
N TRP A 30 15.43 -2.45 6.68
CA TRP A 30 14.94 -1.40 7.58
C TRP A 30 14.84 -1.85 9.04
N ARG A 31 14.49 -3.12 9.29
CA ARG A 31 14.46 -3.68 10.65
C ARG A 31 15.85 -3.85 11.24
N ALA A 32 16.86 -4.20 10.44
CA ALA A 32 18.25 -4.25 10.90
C ALA A 32 18.74 -2.87 11.38
N GLU A 33 18.22 -1.80 10.80
CA GLU A 33 18.46 -0.42 11.22
C GLU A 33 17.50 0.07 12.33
N SER A 34 16.71 -0.84 12.93
CA SER A 34 15.72 -0.53 13.97
C SER A 34 14.70 0.53 13.58
N MET A 35 14.41 0.67 12.28
CA MET A 35 13.40 1.62 11.80
C MET A 35 12.00 1.10 12.10
N ARG A 36 11.12 1.99 12.57
CA ARG A 36 9.67 1.76 12.62
C ARG A 36 9.09 1.96 11.23
N ILE A 37 8.29 1.00 10.79
CA ILE A 37 7.75 0.92 9.43
C ILE A 37 6.23 1.04 9.51
N GLY A 38 5.66 2.05 8.86
CA GLY A 38 4.22 2.23 8.69
C GLY A 38 3.74 1.56 7.41
N PHE A 39 2.49 1.11 7.41
CA PHE A 39 1.88 0.50 6.24
C PHE A 39 0.50 1.10 6.00
N VAL A 40 0.23 1.49 4.76
CA VAL A 40 -1.07 2.03 4.32
C VAL A 40 -1.57 1.17 3.15
N PRO A 41 -2.45 0.18 3.40
CA PRO A 41 -3.02 -0.63 2.33
C PRO A 41 -4.09 0.15 1.58
N THR A 42 -4.05 0.11 0.24
CA THR A 42 -5.05 0.76 -0.62
C THR A 42 -5.39 -0.12 -1.83
N MET A 43 -6.50 0.19 -2.50
CA MET A 43 -6.86 -0.39 -3.81
C MET A 43 -6.53 0.56 -4.98
N GLY A 44 -5.81 1.66 -4.76
CA GLY A 44 -5.55 2.70 -5.76
C GLY A 44 -6.66 3.76 -5.82
N ALA A 45 -6.73 4.51 -6.92
CA ALA A 45 -7.65 5.64 -7.10
C ALA A 45 -7.54 6.67 -5.96
N LEU A 46 -6.30 7.09 -5.70
CA LEU A 46 -5.97 7.82 -4.48
C LEU A 46 -6.55 9.25 -4.48
N HIS A 47 -6.78 9.75 -3.28
CA HIS A 47 -7.34 11.06 -2.98
C HIS A 47 -6.80 11.54 -1.61
N GLU A 48 -7.11 12.78 -1.20
CA GLU A 48 -6.55 13.40 0.01
C GLU A 48 -6.73 12.55 1.28
N GLY A 49 -7.85 11.83 1.42
CA GLY A 49 -8.04 10.86 2.51
C GLY A 49 -6.88 9.84 2.62
N HIS A 50 -6.47 9.22 1.51
CA HIS A 50 -5.33 8.30 1.47
C HIS A 50 -4.01 9.01 1.81
N ILE A 51 -3.81 10.23 1.31
CA ILE A 51 -2.60 11.01 1.57
C ILE A 51 -2.52 11.43 3.04
N SER A 52 -3.66 11.69 3.69
CA SER A 52 -3.69 11.97 5.13
C SER A 52 -3.21 10.77 5.96
N LEU A 53 -3.54 9.53 5.55
CA LEU A 53 -3.04 8.31 6.18
C LEU A 53 -1.53 8.13 5.98
N LEU A 54 -1.02 8.41 4.77
CA LEU A 54 0.42 8.44 4.51
C LEU A 54 1.12 9.44 5.45
N ARG A 55 0.65 10.68 5.50
CA ARG A 55 1.20 11.73 6.39
C ARG A 55 1.16 11.28 7.85
N LYS A 56 0.05 10.67 8.28
CA LYS A 56 -0.09 10.16 9.65
C LYS A 56 0.91 9.05 9.96
N ALA A 57 1.13 8.12 9.03
CA ALA A 57 2.14 7.08 9.17
C ALA A 57 3.55 7.68 9.22
N GLN A 58 3.84 8.72 8.43
CA GLN A 58 5.14 9.41 8.40
C GLN A 58 5.45 10.16 9.71
N GLU A 59 4.44 10.62 10.46
CA GLU A 59 4.62 11.20 11.81
C GLU A 59 5.11 10.16 12.82
N GLN A 60 4.66 8.91 12.68
CA GLN A 60 4.87 7.85 13.66
C GLN A 60 6.03 6.92 13.31
N CYS A 61 6.38 6.82 12.03
CA CYS A 61 7.31 5.84 11.47
C CYS A 61 8.43 6.51 10.66
N GLN A 62 9.61 5.87 10.63
CA GLN A 62 10.74 6.34 9.82
C GLN A 62 10.57 5.96 8.35
N LYS A 63 9.93 4.82 8.08
CA LYS A 63 9.66 4.31 6.74
C LYS A 63 8.17 4.04 6.56
N VAL A 64 7.62 4.32 5.39
CA VAL A 64 6.23 4.00 5.06
C VAL A 64 6.14 3.25 3.75
N ILE A 65 5.39 2.16 3.77
CA ILE A 65 5.01 1.40 2.58
C ILE A 65 3.54 1.71 2.28
N VAL A 66 3.22 1.96 1.02
CA VAL A 66 1.84 1.97 0.52
C VAL A 66 1.69 0.81 -0.44
N SER A 67 0.59 0.06 -0.34
CA SER A 67 0.23 -0.89 -1.40
C SER A 67 -0.89 -0.34 -2.27
N ILE A 68 -0.81 -0.57 -3.58
CA ILE A 68 -1.91 -0.40 -4.52
C ILE A 68 -2.25 -1.79 -5.08
N PHE A 69 -3.35 -2.36 -4.59
CA PHE A 69 -3.82 -3.66 -5.06
C PHE A 69 -5.36 -3.73 -5.01
N VAL A 70 -5.99 -3.75 -6.18
CA VAL A 70 -7.43 -4.02 -6.30
C VAL A 70 -7.65 -5.50 -6.01
N ASN A 71 -8.15 -5.83 -4.81
CA ASN A 71 -8.30 -7.21 -4.38
C ASN A 71 -9.59 -7.85 -4.95
N PRO A 72 -9.51 -8.80 -5.90
CA PRO A 72 -10.70 -9.41 -6.52
C PRO A 72 -11.63 -10.11 -5.52
N THR A 73 -11.10 -10.64 -4.42
CA THR A 73 -11.89 -11.39 -3.43
C THR A 73 -12.82 -10.53 -2.57
N GLN A 74 -12.66 -9.20 -2.64
CA GLN A 74 -13.50 -8.22 -1.93
C GLN A 74 -14.68 -7.70 -2.77
N PHE A 75 -14.79 -8.12 -4.03
CA PHE A 75 -15.89 -7.72 -4.91
C PHE A 75 -16.94 -8.82 -5.00
N ASN A 76 -18.19 -8.45 -4.79
CA ASN A 76 -19.33 -9.36 -4.94
C ASN A 76 -19.87 -9.40 -6.40
N ASP A 77 -19.70 -8.31 -7.16
CA ASP A 77 -20.03 -8.21 -8.59
C ASP A 77 -18.75 -8.09 -9.43
N ALA A 78 -18.63 -8.94 -10.46
CA ALA A 78 -17.55 -8.88 -11.44
C ALA A 78 -17.53 -7.56 -12.23
N LYS A 79 -18.70 -6.93 -12.42
CA LYS A 79 -18.81 -5.61 -13.08
C LYS A 79 -18.13 -4.53 -12.24
N ASP A 80 -18.33 -4.53 -10.93
CA ASP A 80 -17.69 -3.57 -10.03
C ASP A 80 -16.18 -3.72 -10.07
N LEU A 81 -15.67 -4.95 -10.04
CA LEU A 81 -14.23 -5.22 -10.20
C LEU A 81 -13.70 -4.73 -11.56
N SER A 82 -14.48 -4.91 -12.63
CA SER A 82 -14.08 -4.50 -13.98
C SER A 82 -14.06 -2.98 -14.16
N ASN A 83 -15.01 -2.28 -13.53
CA ASN A 83 -15.18 -0.83 -13.60
C ASN A 83 -14.36 -0.09 -12.55
N TYR A 84 -13.75 -0.79 -11.59
CA TYR A 84 -12.96 -0.16 -10.54
C TYR A 84 -11.82 0.66 -11.16
N PRO A 85 -11.67 1.94 -10.78
CA PRO A 85 -10.68 2.83 -11.38
C PRO A 85 -9.26 2.33 -11.13
N ARG A 86 -8.46 2.25 -12.21
CA ARG A 86 -7.03 1.91 -12.14
C ARG A 86 -6.22 3.10 -12.65
N THR A 87 -5.66 3.86 -11.72
CA THR A 87 -4.96 5.13 -12.01
C THR A 87 -3.52 5.10 -11.53
N LEU A 88 -2.81 3.99 -11.77
CA LEU A 88 -1.49 3.74 -11.17
C LEU A 88 -0.48 4.86 -11.45
N GLU A 89 -0.36 5.38 -12.68
CA GLU A 89 0.62 6.46 -12.93
C GLU A 89 0.29 7.74 -12.15
N ARG A 90 -0.99 8.10 -12.04
CA ARG A 90 -1.44 9.25 -11.24
C ARG A 90 -1.16 9.02 -9.76
N ASP A 91 -1.50 7.83 -9.27
CA ASP A 91 -1.38 7.47 -7.85
C ASP A 91 0.10 7.42 -7.44
N SER A 92 0.98 6.83 -8.25
CA SER A 92 2.43 6.80 -8.00
C SER A 92 3.02 8.21 -7.93
N ARG A 93 2.66 9.11 -8.86
CA ARG A 93 3.12 10.51 -8.84
C ARG A 93 2.63 11.24 -7.59
N LEU A 94 1.38 11.00 -7.17
CA LEU A 94 0.82 11.61 -5.97
C LEU A 94 1.55 11.14 -4.71
N LEU A 95 1.88 9.85 -4.63
CA LEU A 95 2.63 9.26 -3.52
C LEU A 95 4.09 9.74 -3.49
N GLU A 96 4.74 9.81 -4.65
CA GLU A 96 6.09 10.34 -4.81
C GLU A 96 6.16 11.80 -4.34
N ALA A 97 5.22 12.64 -4.80
CA ALA A 97 5.13 14.04 -4.38
C ALA A 97 4.86 14.23 -2.87
N ASN A 98 4.37 13.20 -2.18
CA ASN A 98 4.15 13.20 -0.73
C ASN A 98 5.23 12.41 0.04
N GLY A 99 6.35 12.05 -0.60
CA GLY A 99 7.51 11.46 0.05
C GLY A 99 7.29 10.04 0.58
N LEU A 100 6.55 9.21 -0.16
CA LEU A 100 6.48 7.78 0.11
C LEU A 100 7.87 7.13 -0.01
N ASP A 101 8.19 6.17 0.88
CA ASP A 101 9.47 5.45 0.84
C ASP A 101 9.45 4.25 -0.12
N LEU A 102 8.37 3.47 -0.16
CA LEU A 102 8.24 2.30 -1.02
C LEU A 102 6.78 2.09 -1.45
N LEU A 103 6.57 1.87 -2.74
CA LEU A 103 5.29 1.50 -3.31
C LEU A 103 5.27 0.00 -3.67
N PHE A 104 4.30 -0.73 -3.14
CA PHE A 104 4.08 -2.14 -3.47
C PHE A 104 2.87 -2.30 -4.39
N VAL A 105 3.10 -2.81 -5.62
CA VAL A 105 2.08 -2.98 -6.66
C VAL A 105 2.09 -4.43 -7.14
N PRO A 106 1.56 -5.37 -6.34
CA PRO A 106 1.53 -6.77 -6.73
C PRO A 106 0.49 -7.04 -7.82
N SER A 107 0.76 -8.09 -8.61
CA SER A 107 -0.28 -8.68 -9.46
C SER A 107 -1.21 -9.57 -8.64
N ALA A 108 -2.39 -9.87 -9.18
CA ALA A 108 -3.27 -10.87 -8.56
C ALA A 108 -2.60 -12.25 -8.45
N LYS A 109 -1.73 -12.62 -9.41
CA LYS A 109 -0.98 -13.89 -9.37
C LYS A 109 0.07 -13.90 -8.25
N GLU A 110 0.70 -12.76 -7.98
CA GLU A 110 1.63 -12.62 -6.85
C GLU A 110 0.90 -12.82 -5.51
N MET A 111 -0.28 -12.21 -5.36
CA MET A 111 -1.07 -12.31 -4.13
C MET A 111 -1.78 -13.66 -3.98
N TYR A 112 -2.16 -14.27 -5.09
CA TYR A 112 -2.95 -15.50 -5.16
C TYR A 112 -2.29 -16.53 -6.08
N PRO A 113 -1.11 -17.07 -5.70
CA PRO A 113 -0.34 -17.99 -6.56
C PRO A 113 -1.08 -19.31 -6.85
N ASN A 114 -2.00 -19.71 -5.97
CA ASN A 114 -2.81 -20.92 -6.09
C ASN A 114 -4.23 -20.64 -6.62
N GLY A 115 -4.44 -19.46 -7.23
CA GLY A 115 -5.74 -19.00 -7.70
C GLY A 115 -6.52 -18.20 -6.65
N LEU A 116 -7.58 -17.54 -7.10
CA LEU A 116 -8.44 -16.68 -6.27
C LEU A 116 -9.29 -17.53 -5.32
N GLN A 117 -8.71 -17.95 -4.20
CA GLN A 117 -9.45 -18.55 -3.10
C GLN A 117 -9.69 -17.48 -2.05
N LYS A 118 -10.96 -17.25 -1.71
CA LYS A 118 -11.32 -16.38 -0.60
C LYS A 118 -11.09 -17.17 0.69
N GLU A 119 -10.07 -16.81 1.44
CA GLU A 119 -9.95 -17.30 2.81
C GLU A 119 -11.11 -16.72 3.63
N THR A 120 -11.84 -17.59 4.32
CA THR A 120 -12.93 -17.17 5.21
C THR A 120 -12.35 -16.92 6.60
N TYR A 121 -12.51 -15.70 7.07
CA TYR A 121 -12.15 -15.30 8.43
C TYR A 121 -13.44 -14.99 9.20
N GLU A 122 -13.59 -15.60 10.37
CA GLU A 122 -14.73 -15.39 11.27
C GLU A 122 -14.46 -14.19 12.19
N PHE A 123 -15.14 -13.07 11.94
CA PHE A 123 -15.06 -11.86 12.77
C PHE A 123 -16.30 -11.65 13.67
N GLY A 124 -17.15 -12.68 13.79
CA GLY A 124 -18.34 -12.65 14.65
C GLY A 124 -19.37 -11.60 14.22
N SER A 125 -19.90 -10.83 15.17
CA SER A 125 -20.94 -9.83 14.90
C SER A 125 -20.48 -8.63 14.08
N LEU A 126 -19.17 -8.42 13.90
CA LEU A 126 -18.62 -7.30 13.12
C LEU A 126 -18.92 -7.41 11.62
N THR A 127 -19.23 -8.61 11.13
CA THR A 127 -19.56 -8.86 9.71
C THR A 127 -21.07 -8.92 9.45
N VAL A 128 -21.91 -8.81 10.48
CA VAL A 128 -23.37 -8.86 10.35
C VAL A 128 -23.91 -7.48 9.95
N GLY A 129 -24.60 -7.40 8.81
CA GLY A 129 -25.26 -6.18 8.33
C GLY A 129 -24.43 -5.29 7.39
N MET A 130 -23.25 -5.75 6.96
CA MET A 130 -22.50 -5.15 5.85
C MET A 130 -22.96 -5.75 4.51
N GLU A 131 -24.23 -5.55 4.17
CA GLU A 131 -24.81 -5.91 2.85
C GLU A 131 -25.12 -4.66 2.03
#